data_AF-A0A420MZF2-F1
#
_entry.id   AF-A0A420MZF2-F1
#
_cell.length_a   1.000
_cell.length_b   1.000
_cell.length_c   1.000
_cell.angle_alpha   90.00
_cell.angle_beta   90.00
_cell.angle_gamma   90.00
#
_symmetry.space_group_name_H-M   'P 1'
#
loop_
_entity.id
_entity.type
_entity.pdbx_description
1 polymer ?
#
loop_
_entity_poly.entity_id
_entity_poly.type
_entity_poly.pdbx_seq_one_letter_code
_entity_poly.pdbx_strand_id
1 'polypeptide(L)'
;MQFLSLLVLLAPMASSCGDNTYRCKNPDKSTAEEQAVTTKICNSLGNGCCYCNHRAEWFCDTFGEDINKFKKSCEDQGENWYWVDC
;
A
#
# COMPACT_ATOMS: atom_id res chain seq x y z
N MET A 1 -44.50 -7.36 -12.49
CA MET A 1 -43.85 -6.84 -11.26
C MET A 1 -42.36 -7.00 -11.42
N GLN A 2 -41.62 -5.94 -11.11
CA GLN A 2 -40.20 -5.75 -11.40
C GLN A 2 -39.29 -6.85 -10.83
N PHE A 3 -38.39 -7.35 -11.69
CA PHE A 3 -37.18 -8.04 -11.26
C PHE A 3 -36.24 -7.00 -10.64
N LEU A 4 -36.15 -6.98 -9.31
CA LEU A 4 -35.10 -6.25 -8.61
C LEU A 4 -33.77 -6.98 -8.84
N SER A 5 -33.02 -6.51 -9.83
CA SER A 5 -31.62 -6.89 -10.04
C SER A 5 -30.81 -6.45 -8.82
N LEU A 6 -30.40 -7.41 -7.98
CA LEU A 6 -29.38 -7.21 -6.95
C LEU A 6 -28.06 -6.84 -7.64
N LEU A 7 -27.77 -5.55 -7.72
CA LEU A 7 -26.42 -5.05 -7.94
C LEU A 7 -25.63 -5.25 -6.65
N VAL A 8 -25.12 -6.46 -6.45
CA VAL A 8 -24.07 -6.70 -5.45
C VAL A 8 -22.82 -6.03 -6.00
N LEU A 9 -22.60 -4.79 -5.59
CA LEU A 9 -21.34 -4.10 -5.78
C LEU A 9 -20.28 -4.90 -5.03
N LEU A 10 -19.56 -5.75 -5.75
CA LEU A 10 -18.30 -6.35 -5.33
C LEU A 10 -17.29 -5.20 -5.24
N ALA A 11 -17.41 -4.37 -4.20
CA ALA A 11 -16.32 -3.51 -3.81
C ALA A 11 -15.16 -4.45 -3.50
N PRO A 12 -13.98 -4.29 -4.13
CA PRO A 12 -12.80 -5.00 -3.67
C PRO A 12 -12.67 -4.67 -2.20
N MET A 13 -12.79 -5.69 -1.35
CA MET A 13 -12.62 -5.53 0.09
C MET A 13 -11.17 -5.09 0.27
N ALA A 14 -10.95 -3.78 0.34
CA ALA A 14 -9.71 -3.24 0.83
C ALA A 14 -9.61 -3.78 2.26
N SER A 15 -8.80 -4.81 2.46
CA SER A 15 -8.50 -5.27 3.80
C SER A 15 -7.92 -4.06 4.54
N SER A 16 -8.47 -3.77 5.72
CA SER A 16 -7.84 -2.82 6.62
C SER A 16 -6.43 -3.33 6.88
N CYS A 17 -5.44 -2.45 6.73
CA CYS A 17 -4.07 -2.78 7.06
C CYS A 17 -3.96 -3.33 8.48
N GLY A 18 -3.23 -4.44 8.63
CA GLY A 18 -2.83 -4.97 9.94
C GLY A 18 -1.50 -4.38 10.39
N ASP A 19 -0.93 -4.98 11.43
CA ASP A 19 0.42 -4.64 11.89
C ASP A 19 1.47 -4.96 10.80
N ASN A 20 2.51 -4.14 10.70
CA ASN A 20 3.60 -4.26 9.70
C ASN A 20 3.23 -3.87 8.26
N THR A 21 2.48 -2.79 8.12
CA THR A 21 2.09 -2.23 6.84
C THR A 21 2.82 -0.91 6.58
N TYR A 22 3.42 -0.75 5.40
CA TYR A 22 4.36 0.36 5.13
C TYR A 22 4.10 1.06 3.80
N ARG A 23 4.40 2.36 3.75
CA ARG A 23 4.30 3.20 2.54
C ARG A 23 5.59 4.00 2.34
N CYS A 24 6.04 4.08 1.09
CA CYS A 24 7.11 4.99 0.71
C CYS A 24 6.62 6.41 0.56
N LYS A 25 7.37 7.36 1.10
CA LYS A 25 7.10 8.79 1.04
C LYS A 25 8.34 9.54 0.58
N ASN A 26 8.14 10.67 -0.07
CA ASN A 26 9.20 11.58 -0.46
C ASN A 26 8.62 13.01 -0.59
N PRO A 27 9.14 14.00 0.15
CA PRO A 27 8.59 15.36 0.16
C PRO A 27 8.67 16.07 -1.21
N ASP A 28 9.56 15.61 -2.08
CA ASP A 28 9.78 16.19 -3.42
C ASP A 28 8.92 15.53 -4.50
N LYS A 29 8.06 14.57 -4.13
CA LYS A 29 7.26 13.76 -5.05
C LYS A 29 5.76 13.91 -4.82
N SER A 30 4.99 13.63 -5.87
CA SER A 30 3.54 13.58 -5.76
C SER A 30 3.08 12.32 -5.02
N THR A 31 1.91 12.39 -4.38
CA THR A 31 1.28 11.21 -3.74
C THR A 31 1.06 10.05 -4.72
N ALA A 32 0.87 10.34 -6.01
CA ALA A 32 0.73 9.32 -7.04
C ALA A 32 2.05 8.60 -7.32
N GLU A 33 3.18 9.30 -7.35
CA GLU A 33 4.50 8.70 -7.49
C GLU A 33 4.88 7.88 -6.25
N GLU A 34 4.62 8.41 -5.05
CA GLU A 34 4.80 7.68 -3.79
C GLU A 34 4.01 6.36 -3.78
N GLN A 35 2.75 6.40 -4.23
CA GLN A 35 1.91 5.21 -4.37
C GLN A 35 2.48 4.24 -5.40
N ALA A 36 2.90 4.72 -6.57
CA ALA A 36 3.42 3.87 -7.64
C ALA A 36 4.68 3.13 -7.18
N VAL A 37 5.58 3.80 -6.46
CA VAL A 37 6.77 3.20 -5.85
C VAL A 37 6.38 2.16 -4.80
N THR A 38 5.49 2.51 -3.87
CA THR A 38 5.00 1.61 -2.82
C THR A 38 4.43 0.32 -3.44
N THR A 39 3.52 0.45 -4.42
CA THR A 39 2.89 -0.68 -5.09
C THR A 39 3.90 -1.51 -5.88
N LYS A 40 4.88 -0.87 -6.55
CA LYS A 40 5.93 -1.58 -7.29
C LYS A 40 6.77 -2.45 -6.37
N ILE A 41 7.23 -1.92 -5.24
CA ILE A 41 8.02 -2.68 -4.26
C ILE A 41 7.16 -3.80 -3.68
N CYS A 42 5.93 -3.49 -3.27
CA CYS A 42 5.01 -4.48 -2.70
C CYS A 42 4.79 -5.68 -3.62
N ASN A 43 4.47 -5.41 -4.89
CA ASN A 43 4.26 -6.45 -5.90
C ASN A 43 5.54 -7.27 -6.16
N SER A 44 6.72 -6.64 -6.12
CA SER A 44 8.00 -7.34 -6.31
C SER A 44 8.32 -8.35 -5.20
N LEU A 45 7.75 -8.13 -4.01
CA LEU A 45 7.86 -9.04 -2.87
C LEU A 45 6.75 -10.10 -2.86
N GLY A 46 5.80 -10.04 -3.80
CA GLY A 46 4.61 -10.92 -3.83
C GLY A 46 3.56 -10.55 -2.77
N ASN A 47 3.66 -9.35 -2.19
CA ASN A 47 2.79 -8.87 -1.13
C ASN A 47 1.60 -8.05 -1.67
N GLY A 48 0.53 -7.99 -0.87
CA GLY A 48 -0.70 -7.25 -1.22
C GLY A 48 -0.67 -5.81 -0.71
N CYS A 49 -1.45 -4.94 -1.36
CA CYS A 49 -1.74 -3.62 -0.82
C CYS A 49 -3.01 -3.65 0.06
N CYS A 50 -2.98 -2.92 1.17
CA CYS A 50 -4.10 -2.74 2.09
C CYS A 50 -4.39 -1.25 2.26
N TYR A 51 -5.57 -0.89 2.78
CA TYR A 51 -5.93 0.50 3.02
C TYR A 51 -5.71 0.89 4.49
N CYS A 52 -4.95 1.96 4.71
CA CYS A 52 -4.65 2.51 6.02
C CYS A 52 -5.66 3.59 6.40
N ASN A 53 -6.63 3.24 7.26
CA ASN A 53 -7.79 4.10 7.52
C ASN A 53 -7.43 5.47 8.11
N HIS A 54 -6.50 5.54 9.08
CA HIS A 54 -6.18 6.81 9.75
C HIS A 54 -5.24 7.72 8.93
N ARG A 55 -4.58 7.17 7.91
CA ARG A 55 -3.79 7.95 6.92
C ARG A 55 -4.54 8.19 5.62
N ALA A 56 -5.68 7.52 5.41
CA ALA A 56 -6.49 7.55 4.21
C ALA A 56 -5.72 7.21 2.91
N GLU A 57 -4.74 6.32 3.00
CA GLU A 57 -3.76 6.00 1.95
C GLU A 57 -3.60 4.47 1.83
N TRP A 58 -3.12 3.97 0.68
CA TRP A 58 -2.82 2.55 0.48
C TRP A 58 -1.37 2.22 0.89
N PHE A 59 -1.18 1.11 1.59
CA PHE A 59 0.10 0.65 2.15
C PHE A 59 0.39 -0.76 1.65
N CYS A 60 1.66 -1.18 1.72
CA CYS A 60 2.07 -2.55 1.47
C CYS A 60 1.95 -3.38 2.74
N ASP A 61 1.28 -4.53 2.66
CA ASP A 61 1.12 -5.47 3.76
C ASP A 61 2.28 -6.47 3.78
N THR A 62 3.22 -6.27 4.71
CA THR A 62 4.49 -7.01 4.73
C THR A 62 4.60 -7.88 5.98
N PHE A 63 5.26 -9.03 5.85
CA PHE A 63 5.43 -9.96 6.97
C PHE A 63 6.83 -10.57 6.99
N GLY A 64 7.31 -10.91 8.19
CA GLY A 64 8.59 -11.60 8.37
C GLY A 64 9.77 -10.83 7.76
N GLU A 65 10.56 -11.51 6.92
CA GLU A 65 11.75 -10.94 6.30
C GLU A 65 11.45 -9.82 5.29
N ASP A 66 10.24 -9.77 4.74
CA ASP A 66 9.86 -8.78 3.73
C ASP A 66 9.71 -7.37 4.30
N ILE A 67 9.52 -7.24 5.61
CA ILE A 67 9.50 -5.94 6.31
C ILE A 67 10.79 -5.18 6.01
N ASN A 68 11.94 -5.83 6.23
CA ASN A 68 13.24 -5.19 6.04
C ASN A 68 13.56 -5.01 4.55
N LYS A 69 13.14 -5.95 3.69
CA LYS A 69 13.31 -5.81 2.24
C LYS A 69 12.52 -4.62 1.69
N PHE A 70 11.28 -4.41 2.15
CA PHE A 70 10.46 -3.27 1.76
C PHE A 70 11.11 -1.95 2.19
N LYS A 71 11.45 -1.83 3.49
CA LYS A 71 12.08 -0.62 4.05
C LYS A 71 13.35 -0.24 3.31
N LYS A 72 14.24 -1.23 3.09
CA LYS A 72 15.47 -1.03 2.34
C LYS A 72 15.20 -0.63 0.88
N SER A 73 14.28 -1.31 0.19
CA SER A 73 13.94 -0.99 -1.20
C SER A 73 13.35 0.42 -1.35
N CYS A 74 12.70 0.92 -0.29
CA CYS A 74 12.18 2.27 -0.21
C CYS A 74 13.31 3.30 -0.12
N GLU A 75 14.24 3.11 0.80
CA GLU A 75 15.41 3.98 0.99
C GLU A 75 16.36 3.93 -0.23
N ASP A 76 16.48 2.77 -0.87
CA ASP A 76 17.28 2.58 -2.08
C ASP A 76 16.69 3.28 -3.32
N GLN A 77 15.49 3.88 -3.25
CA GLN A 77 14.96 4.74 -4.32
C GLN A 77 15.76 6.04 -4.50
N GLY A 78 16.55 6.43 -3.49
CA GLY A 78 17.45 7.57 -3.55
C GLY A 78 17.11 8.66 -2.53
N GLU A 79 17.58 9.88 -2.81
CA GLU A 79 17.50 10.98 -1.87
C GLU A 79 16.05 11.31 -1.46
N ASN A 80 15.87 11.60 -0.17
CA ASN A 80 14.60 11.97 0.47
C ASN A 80 13.49 10.90 0.42
N TRP A 81 13.78 9.67 -0.01
CA TRP A 81 12.86 8.55 0.15
C TRP A 81 12.97 7.95 1.55
N TYR A 82 11.82 7.77 2.18
CA TYR A 82 11.70 7.14 3.49
C TYR A 82 10.41 6.33 3.56
N TRP A 83 10.30 5.46 4.55
CA TRP A 83 9.09 4.68 4.80
C TRP A 83 8.36 5.19 6.04
N VAL A 84 7.04 5.06 6.02
CA VAL A 84 6.18 5.25 7.19
C VAL A 84 5.34 4.00 7.40
N ASP A 85 5.07 3.68 8.65
CA ASP A 85 4.04 2.71 9.03
C ASP A 85 2.64 3.27 8.79
N CYS A 86 1.69 2.40 8.46
CA CYS A 86 0.34 2.58 8.93
C CYS A 86 0.36 2.22 10.43
#